data_AF-A0A822BK62-F1
#
_entry.id   AF-A0A822BK62-F1
#
_cell.length_a   1.000
_cell.length_b   1.000
_cell.length_c   1.000
_cell.angle_alpha   90.00
_cell.angle_beta   90.00
_cell.angle_gamma   90.00
#
_symmetry.space_group_name_H-M   'P 1'
#
loop_
_entity.id
_entity.type
_entity.pdbx_description
1 polymer ?
#
loop_
_entity_poly.entity_id
_entity_poly.type
_entity_poly.pdbx_seq_one_letter_code
_entity_poly.pdbx_strand_id
1 'polypeptide(L)'
;MSFESDDTDNDDNILLDNDTSTDDSEYGKNSKNKLIEHKKEPSNTASDSSYNFSNYLEIYERIYKFYCQNEHKQWQLLFSDIIKQSSTPYELLYMFLDHTLSTTNNKKHKMVIPFIEQFKQIRSSHKTIELDETIKRNILLKICRRCIFSQLESIIDIFDLRSIDNQSIVINFINEQIEQQEDIIFISQLTKILKLLEINAISFEKIIIPLILKSQWETIKFIVEDDKIFQRKLLETIDHLISTD
;
A
#
# COMPACT_ATOMS: atom_id res chain seq x y z
N MET A 1 51.27 0.49 24.28
CA MET A 1 50.82 0.37 22.88
C MET A 1 49.77 1.43 22.67
N SER A 2 50.09 2.39 21.82
CA SER A 2 49.21 3.50 21.40
C SER A 2 48.36 3.05 20.22
N PHE A 3 47.09 3.48 20.18
CA PHE A 3 46.25 3.75 19.00
C PHE A 3 45.04 4.51 19.59
N GLU A 4 45.06 5.85 19.64
CA GLU A 4 44.72 6.82 18.59
C GLU A 4 43.22 6.83 18.18
N SER A 5 42.72 8.06 18.16
CA SER A 5 41.38 8.61 18.10
C SER A 5 40.67 8.46 16.76
N ASP A 6 39.35 8.65 16.74
CA ASP A 6 38.75 9.62 15.82
C ASP A 6 37.34 10.01 16.31
N ASP A 7 37.29 11.18 16.96
CA ASP A 7 36.14 12.08 16.96
C ASP A 7 36.15 12.82 15.61
N THR A 8 35.01 12.92 14.93
CA THR A 8 34.69 14.09 14.10
C THR A 8 33.18 14.17 13.92
N ASP A 9 32.56 15.05 14.71
CA ASP A 9 31.33 15.73 14.38
C ASP A 9 31.58 16.80 13.29
N ASN A 10 30.59 16.98 12.42
CA ASN A 10 30.16 18.22 11.77
C ASN A 10 31.19 19.09 10.99
N ASP A 11 30.89 19.35 9.72
CA ASP A 11 30.20 20.60 9.35
C ASP A 11 29.96 20.70 7.83
N ASP A 12 28.93 21.47 7.52
CA ASP A 12 28.48 21.94 6.21
C ASP A 12 29.59 22.29 5.21
N ASN A 13 29.39 21.92 3.94
CA ASN A 13 29.71 22.81 2.83
C ASN A 13 28.95 22.45 1.54
N ILE A 14 27.92 23.24 1.27
CA ILE A 14 27.42 23.51 -0.07
C ILE A 14 28.48 24.34 -0.79
N LEU A 15 28.90 23.92 -1.98
CA LEU A 15 29.35 24.83 -3.04
C LEU A 15 29.18 24.17 -4.41
N LEU A 16 28.22 24.72 -5.15
CA LEU A 16 28.10 24.64 -6.60
C LEU A 16 29.24 25.43 -7.22
N ASP A 17 29.94 24.84 -8.19
CA ASP A 17 30.61 25.61 -9.22
C ASP A 17 30.29 25.03 -10.61
N ASN A 18 29.92 25.97 -11.46
CA ASN A 18 29.50 25.84 -12.85
C ASN A 18 30.70 25.72 -13.80
N ASP A 19 30.34 25.44 -15.06
CA ASP A 19 31.03 25.74 -16.31
C ASP A 19 32.00 24.70 -16.89
N THR A 20 31.54 24.11 -18.00
CA THR A 20 32.09 24.22 -19.37
C THR A 20 31.30 23.19 -20.22
N SER A 21 30.86 23.39 -21.46
CA SER A 21 30.97 24.43 -22.47
C SER A 21 30.17 23.90 -23.68
N THR A 22 29.34 24.69 -24.37
CA THR A 22 29.04 24.53 -25.81
C THR A 22 28.26 25.74 -26.33
N ASP A 23 29.00 26.73 -26.81
CA ASP A 23 28.68 27.54 -28.00
C ASP A 23 29.16 26.71 -29.22
N ASP A 24 28.61 26.73 -30.44
CA ASP A 24 27.82 27.76 -31.11
C ASP A 24 27.25 27.19 -32.45
N SER A 25 26.30 27.91 -33.05
CA SER A 25 25.90 27.91 -34.48
C SER A 25 25.06 26.72 -35.03
N GLU A 26 24.05 26.84 -35.90
CA GLU A 26 23.65 27.94 -36.79
C GLU A 26 22.21 27.74 -37.34
N TYR A 27 21.66 28.84 -37.87
CA TYR A 27 20.33 29.08 -38.44
C TYR A 27 19.89 28.20 -39.62
N GLY A 28 18.57 28.01 -39.76
CA GLY A 28 17.97 27.47 -41.00
C GLY A 28 16.43 27.62 -41.09
N LYS A 29 15.97 28.82 -41.47
CA LYS A 29 14.57 29.15 -41.81
C LYS A 29 14.01 28.25 -42.92
N ASN A 30 12.74 27.83 -42.80
CA ASN A 30 11.82 27.81 -43.95
C ASN A 30 10.35 27.84 -43.51
N SER A 31 9.66 28.91 -43.91
CA SER A 31 8.21 29.07 -43.83
C SER A 31 7.62 28.96 -45.24
N LYS A 32 6.50 28.23 -45.41
CA LYS A 32 5.36 28.60 -46.29
C LYS A 32 4.21 27.59 -46.26
N ASN A 33 3.13 28.02 -45.61
CA ASN A 33 1.71 28.04 -46.00
C ASN A 33 0.99 26.86 -46.69
N LYS A 34 -0.26 26.70 -46.22
CA LYS A 34 -1.52 26.12 -46.77
C LYS A 34 -1.91 24.83 -46.04
N LEU A 35 -3.16 24.60 -45.61
CA LEU A 35 -4.46 25.21 -45.88
C LEU A 35 -5.37 24.92 -44.67
N ILE A 36 -6.19 25.88 -44.27
CA ILE A 36 -7.31 25.65 -43.35
C ILE A 36 -8.46 25.08 -44.18
N GLU A 37 -8.95 23.88 -43.84
CA GLU A 37 -10.27 23.41 -44.25
C GLU A 37 -11.11 23.11 -43.01
N HIS A 38 -12.19 23.87 -42.85
CA HIS A 38 -13.30 23.57 -41.97
C HIS A 38 -14.21 22.53 -42.61
N LYS A 39 -14.54 21.47 -41.85
CA LYS A 39 -15.89 20.88 -41.63
C LYS A 39 -15.82 19.35 -41.54
N LYS A 40 -16.07 18.83 -40.33
CA LYS A 40 -17.33 18.17 -39.96
C LYS A 40 -17.19 17.69 -38.51
N GLU A 41 -18.06 18.19 -37.64
CA GLU A 41 -18.35 17.50 -36.37
C GLU A 41 -18.91 16.11 -36.70
N PRO A 42 -18.51 15.05 -35.98
CA PRO A 42 -19.39 13.94 -35.70
C PRO A 42 -19.99 14.12 -34.32
N SER A 43 -21.32 14.16 -34.34
CA SER A 43 -22.25 14.01 -33.25
C SER A 43 -21.84 12.97 -32.20
N ASN A 44 -22.01 13.35 -30.93
CA ASN A 44 -22.32 12.41 -29.86
C ASN A 44 -23.48 11.50 -30.27
N THR A 45 -23.26 10.18 -30.26
CA THR A 45 -24.12 9.16 -29.62
C THR A 45 -23.61 7.76 -29.96
N ALA A 46 -22.97 7.12 -28.99
CA ALA A 46 -22.92 5.67 -28.71
C ALA A 46 -22.11 5.54 -27.40
N SER A 47 -22.69 5.54 -26.21
CA SER A 47 -23.37 4.39 -25.56
C SER A 47 -22.67 3.07 -25.85
N ASP A 48 -22.18 2.44 -24.78
CA ASP A 48 -21.45 1.16 -24.70
C ASP A 48 -19.97 1.17 -25.11
N SER A 49 -19.13 1.58 -24.16
CA SER A 49 -17.78 1.01 -24.03
C SER A 49 -17.57 0.53 -22.60
N SER A 50 -18.16 -0.61 -22.26
CA SER A 50 -17.69 -1.40 -21.12
C SER A 50 -16.23 -1.75 -21.38
N TYR A 51 -15.30 -1.22 -20.59
CA TYR A 51 -13.90 -1.63 -20.68
C TYR A 51 -13.82 -3.14 -20.50
N ASN A 52 -13.30 -3.82 -21.52
CA ASN A 52 -13.15 -5.27 -21.50
C ASN A 52 -12.01 -5.61 -20.53
N PHE A 53 -12.33 -6.30 -19.43
CA PHE A 53 -11.40 -6.74 -18.38
C PHE A 53 -10.20 -7.56 -18.91
N SER A 54 -10.28 -8.02 -20.17
CA SER A 54 -9.28 -8.82 -20.87
C SER A 54 -7.91 -8.15 -21.03
N ASN A 55 -7.76 -6.84 -20.76
CA ASN A 55 -6.50 -6.12 -20.97
C ASN A 55 -5.92 -5.36 -19.77
N TYR A 56 -6.32 -5.72 -18.54
CA TYR A 56 -5.87 -5.03 -17.32
C TYR A 56 -4.34 -5.04 -17.15
N LEU A 57 -3.65 -6.10 -17.61
CA LEU A 57 -2.20 -6.24 -17.46
C LEU A 57 -1.43 -5.26 -18.35
N GLU A 58 -1.88 -5.06 -19.60
CA GLU A 58 -1.28 -4.06 -20.49
C GLU A 58 -1.48 -2.64 -19.95
N ILE A 59 -2.66 -2.38 -19.41
CA ILE A 59 -2.96 -1.13 -18.70
C ILE A 59 -2.02 -0.93 -17.52
N TYR A 60 -1.86 -1.97 -16.68
CA TYR A 60 -0.95 -1.94 -15.53
C TYR A 60 0.48 -1.59 -15.95
N GLU A 61 1.01 -2.29 -16.95
CA GLU A 61 2.39 -2.08 -17.41
C GLU A 61 2.58 -0.69 -18.02
N ARG A 62 1.56 -0.15 -18.70
CA ARG A 62 1.59 1.22 -19.21
C ARG A 62 1.62 2.26 -18.09
N ILE A 63 0.79 2.09 -17.07
CA ILE A 63 0.79 2.95 -15.87
C ILE A 63 2.13 2.85 -15.14
N TYR A 64 2.69 1.65 -14.99
CA TYR A 64 4.00 1.44 -14.38
C TYR A 64 5.13 2.10 -15.18
N LYS A 65 5.06 2.04 -16.52
CA LYS A 65 6.04 2.70 -17.39
C LYS A 65 6.05 4.22 -17.17
N PHE A 66 4.88 4.86 -17.18
CA PHE A 66 4.75 6.29 -16.90
C PHE A 66 5.25 6.65 -15.50
N TYR A 67 4.97 5.80 -14.50
CA TYR A 67 5.50 5.98 -13.16
C TYR A 67 7.05 5.93 -13.12
N CYS A 68 7.67 4.98 -13.81
CA CYS A 68 9.13 4.87 -13.89
C CYS A 68 9.80 6.05 -14.61
N GLN A 69 9.08 6.70 -15.52
CA GLN A 69 9.54 7.88 -16.25
C GLN A 69 9.32 9.19 -15.46
N ASN A 70 8.84 9.11 -14.22
CA ASN A 70 8.45 10.26 -13.38
C ASN A 70 7.38 11.15 -14.05
N GLU A 71 6.57 10.58 -14.94
CA GLU A 71 5.48 11.27 -15.61
C GLU A 71 4.24 11.26 -14.70
N HIS A 72 4.35 11.90 -13.54
CA HIS A 72 3.38 11.80 -12.44
C HIS A 72 1.94 12.09 -12.89
N LYS A 73 1.75 13.15 -13.67
CA LYS A 73 0.44 13.52 -14.20
C LYS A 73 -0.16 12.45 -15.12
N GLN A 74 0.67 11.81 -15.95
CA GLN A 74 0.19 10.90 -16.98
C GLN A 74 -0.32 9.59 -16.38
N TRP A 75 0.44 8.99 -15.44
CA TRP A 75 -0.01 7.77 -14.78
C TRP A 75 -1.24 8.04 -13.89
N GLN A 76 -1.28 9.19 -13.20
CA GLN A 76 -2.43 9.55 -12.35
C GLN A 76 -3.71 9.75 -13.18
N LEU A 77 -3.62 10.45 -14.32
CA LEU A 77 -4.74 10.63 -15.23
C LEU A 77 -5.22 9.29 -15.78
N LEU A 78 -4.31 8.48 -16.32
CA LEU A 78 -4.67 7.17 -16.88
C LEU A 78 -5.29 6.26 -15.83
N PHE A 79 -4.71 6.19 -14.63
CA PHE A 79 -5.26 5.42 -13.52
C PHE A 79 -6.65 5.95 -13.12
N SER A 80 -6.80 7.27 -13.01
CA SER A 80 -8.08 7.90 -12.63
C SER A 80 -9.18 7.65 -13.63
N ASP A 81 -8.89 7.76 -14.92
CA ASP A 81 -9.87 7.54 -15.99
C ASP A 81 -10.37 6.10 -15.96
N ILE A 82 -9.44 5.15 -15.78
CA ILE A 82 -9.75 3.72 -15.74
C ILE A 82 -10.59 3.36 -14.51
N ILE A 83 -10.22 3.87 -13.32
CA ILE A 83 -11.00 3.64 -12.10
C ILE A 83 -12.38 4.27 -12.19
N LYS A 84 -12.52 5.48 -12.76
CA LYS A 84 -13.83 6.15 -12.91
C LYS A 84 -14.76 5.45 -13.90
N GLN A 85 -14.20 4.81 -14.93
CA GLN A 85 -14.97 4.11 -15.97
C GLN A 85 -15.30 2.66 -15.58
N SER A 86 -14.64 2.10 -14.55
CA SER A 86 -14.91 0.76 -14.07
C SER A 86 -16.21 0.68 -13.28
N SER A 87 -17.05 -0.31 -13.59
CA SER A 87 -18.21 -0.69 -12.77
C SER A 87 -17.81 -1.33 -11.44
N THR A 88 -16.57 -1.84 -11.36
CA THR A 88 -16.00 -2.58 -10.23
C THR A 88 -14.62 -2.01 -9.90
N PRO A 89 -14.55 -0.75 -9.40
CA PRO A 89 -13.29 -0.03 -9.23
C PRO A 89 -12.39 -0.63 -8.14
N TYR A 90 -12.97 -1.26 -7.12
CA TYR A 90 -12.22 -1.86 -6.02
C TYR A 90 -11.60 -3.20 -6.42
N GLU A 91 -12.30 -3.99 -7.22
CA GLU A 91 -11.79 -5.21 -7.84
C GLU A 91 -10.63 -4.88 -8.76
N LEU A 92 -10.76 -3.80 -9.52
CA LEU A 92 -9.68 -3.32 -10.37
C LEU A 92 -8.48 -2.89 -9.52
N LEU A 93 -8.67 -2.06 -8.49
CA LEU A 93 -7.60 -1.71 -7.54
C LEU A 93 -6.94 -2.96 -6.94
N TYR A 94 -7.73 -3.97 -6.54
CA TYR A 94 -7.21 -5.23 -6.05
C TYR A 94 -6.32 -5.92 -7.09
N MET A 95 -6.73 -6.00 -8.36
CA MET A 95 -5.90 -6.58 -9.42
C MET A 95 -4.59 -5.81 -9.62
N PHE A 96 -4.60 -4.48 -9.52
CA PHE A 96 -3.39 -3.67 -9.55
C PHE A 96 -2.47 -4.01 -8.37
N LEU A 97 -3.02 -4.02 -7.15
CA LEU A 97 -2.26 -4.32 -5.93
C LEU A 97 -1.73 -5.75 -5.93
N ASP A 98 -2.53 -6.74 -6.34
CA ASP A 98 -2.13 -8.14 -6.42
C ASP A 98 -0.96 -8.31 -7.40
N HIS A 99 -1.05 -7.67 -8.57
CA HIS A 99 0.04 -7.71 -9.53
C HIS A 99 1.29 -7.03 -8.97
N THR A 100 1.17 -5.85 -8.35
CA THR A 100 2.30 -5.12 -7.73
C THR A 100 2.99 -5.95 -6.64
N LEU A 101 2.21 -6.46 -5.69
CA LEU A 101 2.70 -7.24 -4.54
C LEU A 101 3.23 -8.61 -4.96
N SER A 102 2.76 -9.17 -6.07
CA SER A 102 3.23 -10.47 -6.58
C SER A 102 4.63 -10.40 -7.21
N THR A 103 5.13 -9.21 -7.55
CA THR A 103 6.48 -9.05 -8.14
C THR A 103 7.59 -9.04 -7.09
N THR A 104 8.83 -9.34 -7.50
CA THR A 104 10.05 -9.12 -6.68
C THR A 104 10.68 -7.75 -6.91
N ASN A 105 10.06 -6.89 -7.73
CA ASN A 105 10.64 -5.62 -8.13
C ASN A 105 10.32 -4.52 -7.12
N ASN A 106 11.31 -4.10 -6.32
CA ASN A 106 11.15 -3.06 -5.31
C ASN A 106 10.62 -1.72 -5.87
N LYS A 107 10.89 -1.38 -7.15
CA LYS A 107 10.31 -0.17 -7.76
C LYS A 107 8.81 -0.30 -7.98
N LYS A 108 8.32 -1.50 -8.34
CA LYS A 108 6.87 -1.78 -8.43
C LYS A 108 6.22 -1.68 -7.05
N HIS A 109 6.81 -2.27 -6.01
CA HIS A 109 6.30 -2.18 -4.62
C HIS A 109 6.10 -0.74 -4.12
N LYS A 110 6.93 0.22 -4.58
CA LYS A 110 6.76 1.64 -4.26
C LYS A 110 5.48 2.26 -4.82
N MET A 111 4.79 1.62 -5.77
CA MET A 111 3.53 2.10 -6.35
C MET A 111 2.29 1.81 -5.51
N VAL A 112 2.37 0.93 -4.51
CA VAL A 112 1.22 0.56 -3.67
C VAL A 112 0.61 1.81 -3.03
N ILE A 113 1.41 2.64 -2.36
CA ILE A 113 0.93 3.89 -1.74
C ILE A 113 0.39 4.88 -2.79
N PRO A 114 1.12 5.21 -3.88
CA PRO A 114 0.59 6.05 -4.96
C PRO A 114 -0.77 5.60 -5.51
N PHE A 115 -0.97 4.30 -5.75
CA PHE A 115 -2.26 3.79 -6.23
C PHE A 115 -3.37 3.96 -5.22
N ILE A 116 -3.11 3.62 -3.97
CA ILE A 116 -4.02 3.83 -2.84
C ILE A 116 -4.42 5.30 -2.74
N GLU A 117 -3.45 6.21 -2.66
CA GLU A 117 -3.72 7.64 -2.49
C GLU A 117 -4.48 8.24 -3.68
N GLN A 118 -4.10 7.85 -4.92
CA GLN A 118 -4.84 8.28 -6.10
C GLN A 118 -6.28 7.75 -6.08
N PHE A 119 -6.46 6.49 -5.66
CA PHE A 119 -7.78 5.88 -5.54
C PHE A 119 -8.66 6.61 -4.50
N LYS A 120 -8.11 6.94 -3.32
CA LYS A 120 -8.80 7.75 -2.29
C LYS A 120 -9.25 9.10 -2.85
N GLN A 121 -8.39 9.79 -3.61
CA GLN A 121 -8.74 11.08 -4.22
C GLN A 121 -9.93 10.95 -5.17
N ILE A 122 -9.95 9.91 -6.01
CA ILE A 122 -11.03 9.63 -6.96
C ILE A 122 -12.35 9.35 -6.22
N ARG A 123 -12.29 8.67 -5.07
CA ARG A 123 -13.46 8.12 -4.36
C ARG A 123 -13.88 8.89 -3.09
N SER A 124 -13.26 10.03 -2.80
CA SER A 124 -13.53 10.91 -1.65
C SER A 124 -15.00 11.35 -1.44
N SER A 125 -15.90 11.00 -2.36
CA SER A 125 -17.32 11.39 -2.37
C SER A 125 -18.32 10.22 -2.35
N HIS A 126 -17.91 8.95 -2.24
CA HIS A 126 -18.82 7.80 -2.42
C HIS A 126 -19.02 6.94 -1.16
N LYS A 127 -20.25 6.38 -1.06
CA LYS A 127 -20.77 5.53 0.02
C LYS A 127 -19.89 4.30 0.33
N THR A 128 -20.09 3.79 1.54
CA THR A 128 -19.62 2.52 2.10
C THR A 128 -19.66 1.40 1.07
N ILE A 129 -18.60 0.59 1.06
CA ILE A 129 -18.24 -0.29 -0.05
C ILE A 129 -18.70 -1.70 0.28
N GLU A 130 -19.56 -2.27 -0.56
CA GLU A 130 -19.88 -3.69 -0.50
C GLU A 130 -18.93 -4.45 -1.44
N LEU A 131 -17.76 -4.82 -0.92
CA LEU A 131 -16.81 -5.71 -1.59
C LEU A 131 -17.16 -7.18 -1.29
N ASP A 132 -16.95 -8.06 -2.27
CA ASP A 132 -17.06 -9.50 -2.07
C ASP A 132 -16.10 -9.98 -0.96
N GLU A 133 -16.58 -10.84 -0.06
CA GLU A 133 -15.81 -11.40 1.05
C GLU A 133 -14.57 -12.14 0.56
N THR A 134 -14.67 -12.82 -0.58
CA THR A 134 -13.53 -13.53 -1.20
C THR A 134 -12.41 -12.57 -1.54
N ILE A 135 -12.75 -11.40 -2.09
CA ILE A 135 -11.79 -10.37 -2.47
C ILE A 135 -11.15 -9.76 -1.22
N LYS A 136 -11.95 -9.46 -0.19
CA LYS A 136 -11.46 -8.97 1.11
C LYS A 136 -10.48 -9.96 1.74
N ARG A 137 -10.78 -11.26 1.72
CA ARG A 137 -9.89 -12.31 2.25
C ARG A 137 -8.61 -12.45 1.43
N ASN A 138 -8.69 -12.38 0.11
CA ASN A 138 -7.52 -12.43 -0.76
C ASN A 138 -6.61 -11.20 -0.56
N ILE A 139 -7.20 -10.03 -0.39
CA ILE A 139 -6.50 -8.80 -0.01
C ILE A 139 -5.74 -9.03 1.30
N LEU A 140 -6.41 -9.50 2.35
CA LEU A 140 -5.81 -9.78 3.65
C LEU A 140 -4.62 -10.76 3.54
N LEU A 141 -4.78 -11.87 2.80
CA LEU A 141 -3.71 -12.84 2.55
C LEU A 141 -2.49 -12.22 1.85
N LYS A 142 -2.72 -11.37 0.86
CA LYS A 142 -1.64 -10.75 0.06
C LYS A 142 -0.93 -9.66 0.82
N ILE A 143 -1.66 -8.88 1.60
CA ILE A 143 -1.06 -7.89 2.51
C ILE A 143 -0.20 -8.61 3.55
N CYS A 144 -0.73 -9.68 4.14
CA CYS A 144 -0.07 -10.46 5.20
C CYS A 144 1.32 -10.94 4.80
N ARG A 145 1.46 -11.41 3.56
CA ARG A 145 2.70 -12.03 3.09
C ARG A 145 3.72 -11.05 2.52
N ARG A 146 3.30 -9.86 2.09
CA ARG A 146 4.14 -9.04 1.17
C ARG A 146 4.08 -7.53 1.38
N CYS A 147 3.22 -7.03 2.25
CA CYS A 147 3.10 -5.59 2.47
C CYS A 147 4.12 -5.10 3.50
N ILE A 148 4.78 -3.98 3.21
CA ILE A 148 5.60 -3.29 4.21
C ILE A 148 4.65 -2.58 5.19
N PHE A 149 4.99 -2.55 6.48
CA PHE A 149 4.16 -1.98 7.55
C PHE A 149 3.58 -0.59 7.22
N SER A 150 4.36 0.29 6.59
CA SER A 150 3.94 1.64 6.17
C SER A 150 2.76 1.67 5.19
N GLN A 151 2.45 0.54 4.56
CA GLN A 151 1.36 0.39 3.61
C GLN A 151 0.09 -0.19 4.24
N LEU A 152 0.19 -0.81 5.41
CA LEU A 152 -0.88 -1.56 6.05
C LEU A 152 -2.07 -0.67 6.44
N GLU A 153 -1.83 0.45 7.11
CA GLU A 153 -2.90 1.38 7.53
C GLU A 153 -3.69 1.92 6.34
N SER A 154 -2.97 2.32 5.30
CA SER A 154 -3.58 2.85 4.08
C SER A 154 -4.47 1.84 3.37
N ILE A 155 -4.09 0.56 3.39
CA ILE A 155 -4.88 -0.52 2.79
C ILE A 155 -6.10 -0.85 3.65
N ILE A 156 -5.93 -0.89 4.99
CA ILE A 156 -7.02 -1.04 5.95
C ILE A 156 -8.10 0.02 5.73
N ASP A 157 -7.69 1.27 5.55
CA ASP A 157 -8.60 2.39 5.35
C ASP A 157 -9.35 2.31 4.01
N ILE A 158 -8.68 1.94 2.91
CA ILE A 158 -9.34 1.85 1.60
C ILE A 158 -10.37 0.73 1.53
N PHE A 159 -10.06 -0.42 2.11
CA PHE A 159 -10.96 -1.57 2.12
C PHE A 159 -11.93 -1.54 3.30
N ASP A 160 -11.92 -0.45 4.08
CA ASP A 160 -12.77 -0.22 5.24
C ASP A 160 -12.82 -1.45 6.16
N LEU A 161 -11.65 -2.03 6.43
CA LEU A 161 -11.54 -3.26 7.23
C LEU A 161 -11.93 -3.05 8.70
N ARG A 162 -12.05 -1.79 9.13
CA ARG A 162 -12.50 -1.38 10.47
C ARG A 162 -14.02 -1.36 10.61
N SER A 163 -14.77 -1.32 9.50
CA SER A 163 -16.23 -1.32 9.53
C SER A 163 -16.79 -2.55 10.23
N ILE A 164 -17.93 -2.38 10.90
CA ILE A 164 -18.63 -3.46 11.61
C ILE A 164 -18.92 -4.64 10.67
N ASP A 165 -19.30 -4.34 9.42
CA ASP A 165 -19.62 -5.33 8.41
C ASP A 165 -18.40 -6.18 8.01
N ASN A 166 -17.19 -5.65 8.12
CA ASN A 166 -15.94 -6.33 7.74
C ASN A 166 -15.19 -6.95 8.92
N GLN A 167 -15.50 -6.57 10.16
CA GLN A 167 -14.80 -7.08 11.34
C GLN A 167 -14.87 -8.60 11.46
N SER A 168 -16.02 -9.22 11.15
CA SER A 168 -16.19 -10.68 11.21
C SER A 168 -15.23 -11.40 10.27
N ILE A 169 -15.07 -10.91 9.03
CA ILE A 169 -14.16 -11.46 8.03
C ILE A 169 -12.72 -11.36 8.52
N VAL A 170 -12.33 -10.21 9.06
CA VAL A 170 -10.97 -10.00 9.55
C VAL A 170 -10.66 -10.86 10.78
N ILE A 171 -11.60 -10.96 11.72
CA ILE A 171 -11.45 -11.80 12.92
C ILE A 171 -11.33 -13.27 12.52
N ASN A 172 -12.15 -13.74 11.58
CA ASN A 172 -12.08 -15.11 11.06
C ASN A 172 -10.72 -15.37 10.41
N PHE A 173 -10.28 -14.45 9.53
CA PHE A 173 -8.95 -14.52 8.91
C PHE A 173 -7.83 -14.59 9.95
N ILE A 174 -7.84 -13.73 10.97
CA ILE A 174 -6.80 -13.73 12.00
C ILE A 174 -6.80 -15.04 12.79
N ASN A 175 -7.97 -15.55 13.20
CA ASN A 175 -8.03 -16.82 13.93
C ASN A 175 -7.47 -17.97 13.09
N GLU A 176 -7.81 -18.06 11.80
CA GLU A 176 -7.26 -19.07 10.89
C GLU A 176 -5.73 -18.98 10.78
N GLN A 177 -5.17 -17.76 10.69
CA GLN A 177 -3.73 -17.57 10.59
C GLN A 177 -3.00 -17.91 11.91
N ILE A 178 -3.62 -17.62 13.06
CA ILE A 178 -3.10 -18.03 14.38
C ILE A 178 -3.08 -19.56 14.49
N GLU A 179 -4.16 -20.24 14.08
CA GLU A 179 -4.26 -21.71 14.11
C GLU A 179 -3.20 -22.37 13.21
N GLN A 180 -2.91 -21.77 12.06
CA GLN A 180 -1.87 -22.23 11.14
C GLN A 180 -0.45 -21.87 11.60
N GLN A 181 -0.31 -21.03 12.64
CA GLN A 181 0.95 -20.47 13.12
C GLN A 181 1.78 -19.74 12.04
N GLU A 182 1.14 -19.32 10.94
CA GLU A 182 1.74 -18.58 9.84
C GLU A 182 1.77 -17.08 10.16
N ASP A 183 2.83 -16.40 9.72
CA ASP A 183 2.93 -14.93 9.69
C ASP A 183 2.53 -14.19 10.99
N ILE A 184 2.79 -14.80 12.15
CA ILE A 184 2.32 -14.29 13.46
C ILE A 184 2.72 -12.83 13.72
N ILE A 185 3.87 -12.38 13.22
CA ILE A 185 4.34 -11.00 13.34
C ILE A 185 3.33 -10.05 12.69
N PHE A 186 2.98 -10.33 11.43
CA PHE A 186 2.02 -9.53 10.67
C PHE A 186 0.64 -9.58 11.33
N ILE A 187 0.18 -10.78 11.69
CA ILE A 187 -1.15 -10.96 12.30
C ILE A 187 -1.26 -10.18 13.60
N SER A 188 -0.21 -10.15 14.40
CA SER A 188 -0.18 -9.38 15.65
C SER A 188 -0.22 -7.87 15.40
N GLN A 189 0.51 -7.40 14.39
CA GLN A 189 0.49 -5.99 13.99
C GLN A 189 -0.89 -5.57 13.46
N LEU A 190 -1.49 -6.39 12.59
CA LEU A 190 -2.85 -6.20 12.07
C LEU A 190 -3.87 -6.13 13.21
N THR A 191 -3.75 -7.05 14.17
CA THR A 191 -4.62 -7.10 15.36
C THR A 191 -4.54 -5.80 16.18
N LYS A 192 -3.32 -5.24 16.38
CA LYS A 192 -3.15 -3.94 17.06
C LYS A 192 -3.72 -2.78 16.25
N ILE A 193 -3.42 -2.66 14.95
CA ILE A 193 -3.87 -1.53 14.11
C ILE A 193 -5.40 -1.48 13.98
N LEU A 194 -6.03 -2.64 13.97
CA LEU A 194 -7.49 -2.79 13.96
C LEU A 194 -8.12 -2.72 15.36
N LYS A 195 -7.30 -2.54 16.40
CA LYS A 195 -7.74 -2.41 17.80
C LYS A 195 -8.56 -3.61 18.30
N LEU A 196 -8.31 -4.80 17.74
CA LEU A 196 -9.11 -6.00 18.03
C LEU A 196 -8.88 -6.52 19.46
N LEU A 197 -7.73 -6.19 20.07
CA LEU A 197 -7.45 -6.45 21.48
C LEU A 197 -8.24 -5.50 22.41
N GLU A 198 -8.40 -4.23 22.02
CA GLU A 198 -9.11 -3.22 22.83
C GLU A 198 -10.60 -3.55 22.96
N ILE A 199 -11.20 -4.05 21.88
CA ILE A 199 -12.60 -4.46 21.84
C ILE A 199 -12.82 -5.92 22.27
N ASN A 200 -11.78 -6.62 22.74
CA ASN A 200 -11.80 -8.04 23.10
C ASN A 200 -12.33 -8.98 22.00
N ALA A 201 -12.17 -8.61 20.72
CA ALA A 201 -12.53 -9.47 19.60
C ALA A 201 -11.54 -10.63 19.43
N ILE A 202 -10.28 -10.43 19.83
CA ILE A 202 -9.23 -11.45 19.90
C ILE A 202 -8.62 -11.40 21.29
N SER A 203 -8.46 -12.56 21.93
CA SER A 203 -7.82 -12.66 23.24
C SER A 203 -6.34 -12.29 23.14
N PHE A 204 -5.86 -11.53 24.11
CA PHE A 204 -4.47 -11.08 24.20
C PHE A 204 -3.46 -12.25 24.17
N GLU A 205 -3.79 -13.32 24.88
CA GLU A 205 -2.96 -14.51 25.06
C GLU A 205 -2.77 -15.27 23.75
N LYS A 206 -3.82 -15.35 22.91
CA LYS A 206 -3.75 -15.97 21.56
C LYS A 206 -2.72 -15.29 20.65
N ILE A 207 -2.42 -14.02 20.89
CA ILE A 207 -1.42 -13.27 20.12
C ILE A 207 -0.05 -13.34 20.80
N ILE A 208 -0.01 -13.08 22.11
CA ILE A 208 1.24 -12.85 22.84
C ILE A 208 2.00 -14.14 23.12
N ILE A 209 1.32 -15.24 23.46
CA ILE A 209 2.00 -16.52 23.75
C ILE A 209 2.78 -17.01 22.52
N PRO A 210 2.19 -17.09 21.30
CA PRO A 210 2.95 -17.44 20.10
C PRO A 210 4.16 -16.53 19.83
N LEU A 211 4.05 -15.23 20.09
CA LEU A 211 5.16 -14.29 19.92
C LEU A 211 6.30 -14.54 20.92
N ILE A 212 5.97 -14.85 22.18
CA ILE A 212 6.96 -15.21 23.20
C ILE A 212 7.70 -16.49 22.78
N LEU A 213 6.96 -17.52 22.37
CA LEU A 213 7.53 -18.80 21.93
C LEU A 213 8.46 -18.66 20.71
N LYS A 214 8.21 -17.66 19.85
CA LYS A 214 9.04 -17.34 18.69
C LYS A 214 10.05 -16.21 18.94
N SER A 215 10.22 -15.78 20.19
CA SER A 215 11.15 -14.70 20.61
C SER A 215 10.95 -13.39 19.85
N GLN A 216 9.71 -13.03 19.49
CA GLN A 216 9.38 -11.84 18.70
C GLN A 216 9.18 -10.59 19.57
N TRP A 217 10.20 -10.23 20.35
CA TRP A 217 10.13 -9.18 21.38
C TRP A 217 9.82 -7.78 20.83
N GLU A 218 10.36 -7.41 19.66
CA GLU A 218 10.04 -6.13 19.03
C GLU A 218 8.56 -6.03 18.64
N THR A 219 7.94 -7.15 18.24
CA THR A 219 6.51 -7.18 17.94
C THR A 219 5.68 -7.11 19.23
N ILE A 220 6.11 -7.80 20.29
CA ILE A 220 5.47 -7.70 21.61
C ILE A 220 5.53 -6.26 22.12
N LYS A 221 6.72 -5.64 22.07
CA LYS A 221 6.93 -4.23 22.42
C LYS A 221 5.99 -3.35 21.60
N PHE A 222 5.99 -3.51 20.27
CA PHE A 222 5.07 -2.79 19.40
C PHE A 222 3.62 -2.95 19.85
N ILE A 223 3.17 -4.12 20.31
CA ILE A 223 1.78 -4.31 20.76
C ILE A 223 1.49 -3.53 22.04
N VAL A 224 2.38 -3.62 23.04
CA VAL A 224 2.08 -3.17 24.42
C VAL A 224 2.61 -1.77 24.75
N GLU A 225 3.55 -1.22 23.99
CA GLU A 225 4.33 -0.01 24.37
C GLU A 225 3.46 1.20 24.74
N ASP A 226 2.34 1.39 24.06
CA ASP A 226 1.48 2.56 24.25
C ASP A 226 0.36 2.37 25.29
N ASP A 227 0.19 1.17 25.85
CA ASP A 227 -0.97 0.83 26.69
C ASP A 227 -0.59 0.14 27.99
N LYS A 228 -0.81 0.83 29.12
CA LYS A 228 -0.54 0.31 30.47
C LYS A 228 -1.36 -0.94 30.81
N ILE A 229 -2.57 -1.09 30.27
CA ILE A 229 -3.39 -2.28 30.45
C ILE A 229 -2.72 -3.47 29.76
N PHE A 230 -2.25 -3.30 28.52
CA PHE A 230 -1.54 -4.36 27.81
C PHE A 230 -0.17 -4.66 28.40
N GLN A 231 0.57 -3.66 28.89
CA GLN A 231 1.81 -3.87 29.64
C GLN A 231 1.59 -4.74 30.88
N ARG A 232 0.52 -4.43 31.64
CA ARG A 232 0.16 -5.23 32.81
C ARG A 232 -0.24 -6.66 32.43
N LYS A 233 -1.10 -6.83 31.40
CA LYS A 233 -1.49 -8.15 30.90
C LYS A 233 -0.28 -8.97 30.44
N LEU A 234 0.72 -8.34 29.82
CA LEU A 234 1.95 -9.01 29.42
C LEU A 234 2.70 -9.58 30.63
N LEU A 235 2.89 -8.77 31.68
CA LEU A 235 3.55 -9.22 32.91
C LEU A 235 2.78 -10.37 33.56
N GLU A 236 1.45 -10.24 33.68
CA GLU A 236 0.58 -11.30 34.22
C GLU A 236 0.66 -12.59 33.38
N THR A 237 0.76 -12.47 32.05
CA THR A 237 0.93 -13.63 31.15
C THR A 237 2.29 -14.29 31.35
N ILE A 238 3.37 -13.51 31.47
CA ILE A 238 4.72 -14.05 31.68
C ILE A 238 4.82 -14.73 33.06
N ASP A 239 4.33 -14.07 34.11
CA ASP A 239 4.29 -14.65 35.46
C ASP A 239 3.49 -15.95 35.47
N HIS A 240 2.35 -15.99 34.77
CA HIS A 240 1.57 -17.20 34.63
C HIS A 240 2.38 -18.31 33.95
N LEU A 241 3.00 -18.03 32.79
CA LEU A 241 3.81 -19.00 32.04
C LEU A 241 5.00 -19.55 32.85
N ILE A 242 5.64 -18.72 33.68
CA ILE A 242 6.73 -19.15 34.58
C ILE A 242 6.19 -19.99 35.75
N SER A 243 4.98 -19.68 36.23
CA SER A 243 4.35 -20.37 37.37
C SER A 243 3.68 -21.70 37.00
N THR A 244 3.34 -21.91 35.73
CA THR A 244 2.89 -23.19 35.19
C THR A 244 4.10 -24.08 34.89
N ASP A 245 4.08 -25.30 35.45
CA ASP A 245 5.07 -26.36 35.24
C ASP A 245 5.36 -26.66 33.75
#